data_AF-A0AAP6ZPC2-F1
#
_entry.id   AF-A0AAP6ZPC2-F1
#
_cell.length_a   1.000
_cell.length_b   1.000
_cell.length_c   1.000
_cell.angle_alpha   90.00
_cell.angle_beta   90.00
_cell.angle_gamma   90.00
#
_symmetry.space_group_name_H-M   'P 1'
#
loop_
_entity.id
_entity.type
_entity.pdbx_description
1 polymer ?
#
loop_
_entity_poly.entity_id
_entity_poly.type
_entity_poly.pdbx_seq_one_letter_code
_entity_poly.pdbx_strand_id
1 'polypeptide(L)'
;METQSFAYNESDQVTQTRWAEVRAIRDAKLSGADALMNRAVDNGLDTTTISQYRQALRDIPQTYNQPDDVVWPQKPSLPQASS
;
A
#
# COMPACT_ATOMS: atom_id res chain seq x y z
N MET A 1 35.56 16.25 24.37
CA MET A 1 34.17 15.74 24.29
C MET A 1 33.56 16.43 23.07
N GLU A 2 33.56 15.78 21.92
CA GLU A 2 32.87 16.30 20.74
C GLU A 2 31.37 16.21 21.00
N THR A 3 30.74 17.36 21.17
CA THR A 3 29.29 17.50 21.14
C THR A 3 28.84 17.20 19.72
N GLN A 4 28.52 15.94 19.47
CA GLN A 4 27.90 15.52 18.23
C GLN A 4 26.55 16.22 18.13
N SER A 5 26.49 17.27 17.32
CA SER A 5 25.27 17.97 16.98
C SER A 5 24.36 16.99 16.24
N PHE A 6 23.42 16.39 16.96
CA PHE A 6 22.25 15.74 16.39
C PHE A 6 21.35 16.84 15.81
N ALA A 7 21.78 17.45 14.71
CA ALA A 7 20.88 18.20 13.85
C ALA A 7 19.92 17.17 13.26
N TYR A 8 18.84 16.86 13.99
CA TYR A 8 17.69 16.18 13.43
C TYR A 8 17.13 17.12 12.38
N ASN A 9 17.37 16.82 11.12
CA ASN A 9 16.82 17.60 10.03
C ASN A 9 15.29 17.45 10.11
N GLU A 10 14.58 18.54 10.35
CA GLU A 10 13.11 18.55 10.44
C GLU A 10 12.45 17.94 9.19
N SER A 11 13.11 18.09 8.03
CA SER A 11 12.75 17.45 6.76
C SER A 11 12.74 15.92 6.83
N ASP A 12 13.68 15.31 7.55
CA ASP A 12 13.79 13.85 7.66
C ASP A 12 12.68 13.30 8.56
N GLN A 13 12.26 14.05 9.59
CA GLN A 13 11.12 13.69 10.43
C GLN A 13 9.78 13.78 9.68
N VAL A 14 9.59 14.83 8.90
CA VAL A 14 8.40 14.99 8.04
C VAL A 14 8.32 13.85 7.02
N THR A 15 9.44 13.53 6.37
CA THR A 15 9.53 12.45 5.39
C THR A 15 9.19 11.09 6.01
N GLN A 16 9.71 10.80 7.21
CA GLN A 16 9.39 9.55 7.92
C GLN A 16 7.92 9.45 8.34
N THR A 17 7.33 10.57 8.76
CA THR A 17 5.90 10.66 9.10
C THR A 17 5.03 10.34 7.89
N ARG A 18 5.35 10.94 6.74
CA ARG A 18 4.65 10.67 5.47
C ARG A 18 4.78 9.21 5.03
N TRP A 19 5.95 8.61 5.19
CA TRP A 19 6.12 7.18 4.93
C TRP A 19 5.30 6.29 5.89
N ALA A 20 5.11 6.72 7.14
CA ALA A 20 4.22 6.02 8.07
C ALA A 20 2.77 6.07 7.60
N GLU A 21 2.31 7.22 7.10
CA GLU A 21 0.97 7.37 6.49
C GLU A 21 0.80 6.46 5.27
N VAL A 22 1.78 6.45 4.35
CA VAL A 22 1.77 5.55 3.19
C VAL A 22 1.66 4.09 3.62
N ARG A 23 2.43 3.66 4.62
CA ARG A 23 2.34 2.28 5.14
C ARG A 23 0.98 1.97 5.74
N ALA A 24 0.39 2.90 6.51
CA ALA A 24 -0.95 2.72 7.06
C ALA A 24 -2.02 2.58 5.97
N ILE A 25 -1.97 3.42 4.92
CA ILE A 25 -2.87 3.34 3.78
C ILE A 25 -2.70 2.02 3.02
N ARG A 26 -1.45 1.59 2.79
CA ARG A 26 -1.13 0.30 2.17
C ARG A 26 -1.76 -0.84 2.96
N ASP A 27 -1.61 -0.85 4.27
CA ASP A 27 -2.11 -1.92 5.13
C ASP A 27 -3.65 -1.99 5.12
N ALA A 28 -4.32 -0.83 5.14
CA ALA A 28 -5.77 -0.76 4.96
C ALA A 28 -6.24 -1.29 3.59
N LYS A 29 -5.52 -0.94 2.52
CA LYS A 29 -5.81 -1.44 1.15
C LYS A 29 -5.55 -2.94 1.01
N LEU A 30 -4.50 -3.47 1.63
CA LEU A 30 -4.18 -4.90 1.66
C LEU A 30 -5.27 -5.68 2.39
N SER A 31 -5.72 -5.22 3.56
CA SER A 31 -6.83 -5.83 4.30
C SER A 31 -8.12 -5.87 3.45
N GLY A 32 -8.45 -4.77 2.77
CA GLY A 32 -9.59 -4.73 1.86
C GLY A 32 -9.43 -5.66 0.65
N ALA A 33 -8.20 -5.89 0.17
CA ALA A 33 -7.92 -6.85 -0.90
C ALA A 33 -7.98 -8.30 -0.42
N ASP A 34 -7.59 -8.58 0.82
CA ASP A 34 -7.70 -9.91 1.44
C ASP A 34 -9.16 -10.33 1.57
N ALA A 35 -10.03 -9.41 2.01
CA ALA A 35 -11.47 -9.64 2.03
C ALA A 35 -12.05 -9.90 0.63
N LEU A 36 -11.55 -9.18 -0.39
CA LEU A 36 -11.96 -9.38 -1.79
C LEU A 36 -11.48 -10.74 -2.32
N MET A 37 -10.25 -11.12 -1.99
CA MET A 37 -9.65 -12.42 -2.34
C MET A 37 -10.51 -13.57 -1.80
N ASN A 38 -10.85 -13.53 -0.52
CA ASN A 38 -11.67 -14.57 0.11
C ASN A 38 -13.03 -14.68 -0.60
N ARG A 39 -13.70 -13.56 -0.87
CA ARG A 39 -14.96 -13.56 -1.62
C ARG A 39 -14.81 -14.13 -3.02
N ALA A 40 -13.73 -13.80 -3.74
CA ALA A 40 -13.49 -14.34 -5.07
C ALA A 40 -13.34 -15.88 -5.02
N VAL A 41 -12.55 -16.38 -4.07
CA VAL A 41 -12.36 -17.82 -3.84
C VAL A 41 -13.68 -18.51 -3.49
N ASP A 42 -14.46 -17.94 -2.56
CA ASP A 42 -15.76 -18.50 -2.13
C ASP A 42 -16.77 -18.59 -3.29
N ASN A 43 -16.65 -17.69 -4.28
CA ASN A 43 -17.50 -17.66 -5.46
C ASN A 43 -16.88 -18.38 -6.69
N GLY A 44 -15.71 -19.01 -6.53
CA GLY A 44 -15.01 -19.70 -7.63
C GLY A 44 -14.55 -18.76 -8.76
N LEU A 45 -14.33 -17.48 -8.46
CA LEU A 45 -13.92 -16.45 -9.42
C LEU A 45 -12.40 -16.42 -9.60
N ASP A 46 -11.95 -15.89 -10.74
CA ASP A 46 -10.52 -15.64 -10.96
C ASP A 46 -9.98 -14.61 -9.94
N THR A 47 -8.82 -14.94 -9.37
CA THR A 47 -8.15 -14.16 -8.32
C THR A 47 -6.84 -13.53 -8.78
N THR A 48 -6.48 -13.71 -10.06
CA THR A 48 -5.22 -13.22 -10.63
C THR A 48 -5.07 -11.71 -10.48
N THR A 49 -6.12 -10.95 -10.82
CA THR A 49 -6.13 -9.48 -10.72
C THR A 49 -6.01 -8.99 -9.28
N ILE A 50 -6.62 -9.70 -8.32
CA ILE A 50 -6.54 -9.39 -6.88
C ILE A 50 -5.13 -9.67 -6.36
N SER A 51 -4.51 -10.77 -6.79
CA SER A 51 -3.14 -11.12 -6.43
C SER A 51 -2.14 -10.09 -6.94
N GLN A 52 -2.26 -9.68 -8.20
CA GLN A 52 -1.42 -8.63 -8.81
C GLN A 52 -1.60 -7.29 -8.08
N TYR A 53 -2.84 -6.90 -7.76
CA TYR A 53 -3.13 -5.70 -6.99
C TYR A 53 -2.45 -5.72 -5.61
N ARG A 54 -2.51 -6.85 -4.89
CA ARG A 54 -1.84 -6.99 -3.58
C ARG A 54 -0.32 -6.91 -3.70
N GLN A 55 0.26 -7.45 -4.76
CA GLN A 55 1.70 -7.33 -4.99
C GLN A 55 2.10 -5.89 -5.26
N ALA A 56 1.39 -5.20 -6.16
CA ALA A 56 1.64 -3.80 -6.44
C ALA A 56 1.55 -2.91 -5.18
N LEU A 57 0.63 -3.19 -4.26
CA LEU A 57 0.58 -2.49 -2.97
C LEU A 57 1.82 -2.73 -2.09
N ARG A 58 2.33 -3.96 -2.05
CA ARG A 58 3.53 -4.31 -1.26
C ARG A 58 4.79 -3.65 -1.79
N ASP A 59 4.85 -3.46 -3.11
CA ASP A 59 6.02 -2.90 -3.78
C ASP A 59 6.12 -1.37 -3.62
N ILE A 60 5.04 -0.68 -3.21
CA ILE A 60 5.01 0.80 -3.08
C ILE A 60 6.19 1.37 -2.27
N PRO A 61 6.48 0.92 -1.04
CA PRO A 61 7.57 1.51 -0.26
C PRO A 61 8.97 1.28 -0.85
N GLN A 62 9.11 0.37 -1.81
CA GLN A 62 10.36 0.08 -2.51
C GLN A 62 10.43 0.74 -3.89
N THR A 63 9.29 1.12 -4.47
CA THR A 63 9.18 1.67 -5.82
C THR A 63 9.35 3.19 -5.83
N TYR A 64 8.95 3.88 -4.76
CA TYR A 64 8.97 5.33 -4.69
C TYR A 64 10.10 5.83 -3.79
N ASN A 65 10.77 6.90 -4.22
CA ASN A 65 11.81 7.57 -3.44
C ASN A 65 11.23 8.61 -2.49
N GLN A 66 10.04 9.14 -2.78
CA GLN A 66 9.34 10.14 -1.97
C GLN A 66 7.90 9.66 -1.70
N PRO A 67 7.38 9.89 -0.48
CA PRO A 67 6.05 9.43 -0.10
C PRO A 67 4.93 10.19 -0.82
N ASP A 68 5.16 11.45 -1.21
CA ASP A 68 4.18 12.29 -1.90
C ASP A 68 4.00 11.90 -3.38
N ASP A 69 4.96 11.17 -3.96
CA ASP A 69 4.91 10.69 -5.35
C ASP A 69 4.11 9.38 -5.49
N VAL A 70 3.66 8.78 -4.38
CA VAL A 70 3.02 7.47 -4.37
C VAL A 70 1.73 7.49 -5.17
N VAL A 71 1.70 6.73 -6.26
CA VAL A 71 0.48 6.42 -7.02
C VAL A 71 -0.04 5.04 -6.62
N TRP A 72 -1.30 5.01 -6.20
CA TRP A 72 -1.96 3.78 -5.78
C TRP A 72 -2.52 3.01 -6.99
N PRO A 73 -2.34 1.67 -7.05
CA PRO A 73 -2.94 0.87 -8.09
C PRO A 73 -4.47 0.92 -8.01
N GLN A 74 -5.13 0.73 -9.15
CA GLN A 74 -6.58 0.68 -9.19
C GLN A 74 -7.10 -0.58 -8.50
N LYS A 75 -8.08 -0.42 -7.61
CA LYS A 75 -8.67 -1.55 -6.88
C LYS A 75 -9.48 -2.43 -7.86
N PRO A 76 -9.27 -3.76 -7.89
CA PRO A 76 -10.07 -4.65 -8.71
C PRO A 76 -11.50 -4.77 -8.16
N SER A 77 -12.45 -4.99 -9.07
CA SER A 77 -13.84 -5.31 -8.77
C SER A 77 -14.12 -6.78 -9.08
N LEU A 78 -14.97 -7.42 -8.27
CA LEU A 78 -15.52 -8.72 -8.66
C LEU A 78 -16.52 -8.51 -9.81
N PRO A 79 -16.59 -9.43 -10.78
CA PRO A 79 -17.70 -9.44 -11.73
C PRO A 79 -19.01 -9.44 -10.95
N GLN A 80 -19.89 -8.48 -11.25
CA GLN A 80 -21.25 -8.53 -10.71
C GLN A 80 -21.93 -9.72 -11.35
N ALA A 81 -22.61 -10.55 -10.54
CA ALA A 81 -23.56 -11.51 -11.08
C ALA A 81 -24.61 -10.68 -11.83
N SER A 82 -24.54 -10.68 -13.16
CA SER A 82 -25.61 -10.16 -14.00
C SER A 82 -26.87 -10.91 -13.58
N SER A 83 -27.83 -10.18 -13.02
CA SER A 83 -29.17 -10.71 -12.68
C SER A 83 -29.93 -11.10 -13.94
#